data_AF-A0A5K1IK11-F1
#
_entry.id   AF-A0A5K1IK11-F1
#
_cell.length_a   1.000
_cell.length_b   1.000
_cell.length_c   1.000
_cell.angle_alpha   90.00
_cell.angle_beta   90.00
_cell.angle_gamma   90.00
#
_symmetry.space_group_name_H-M   'P 1'
#
loop_
_entity.id
_entity.type
_entity.pdbx_description
1 polymer ?
#
loop_
_entity_poly.entity_id
_entity_poly.type
_entity_poly.pdbx_seq_one_letter_code
_entity_poly.pdbx_strand_id
1 'polypeptide(L)' 'MSDLFAREDERRDALDAERDEAWRYKSCERKNRYDTRAEAEAVMADCENRGRRGLACYKCEYCGGWHLTSHPWK' A
#
# COMPACT_ATOMS: atom_id res chain seq x y z
N MET A 1 32.07 -24.81 -9.32
CA MET A 1 30.66 -24.99 -8.89
C MET A 1 30.18 -23.71 -8.20
N SER A 2 30.20 -22.57 -8.93
CA SER A 2 29.95 -21.24 -8.33
C SER A 2 29.06 -20.35 -9.20
N ASP A 3 28.88 -20.74 -10.48
CA ASP A 3 28.11 -19.97 -11.48
C ASP A 3 26.59 -20.16 -11.39
N LEU A 4 26.15 -21.31 -10.86
CA LEU A 4 24.72 -21.63 -10.75
C LEU A 4 24.02 -20.80 -9.66
N PHE A 5 24.74 -20.43 -8.61
CA PHE A 5 24.21 -19.65 -7.49
C PHE A 5 24.13 -18.16 -7.81
N ALA A 6 25.08 -17.61 -8.57
CA ALA A 6 25.03 -16.21 -9.02
C ALA A 6 23.82 -15.96 -9.94
N ARG A 7 23.56 -16.88 -10.88
CA ARG A 7 22.43 -16.80 -11.79
C ARG A 7 21.07 -17.02 -11.11
N GLU A 8 21.03 -17.76 -10.00
CA GLU A 8 19.85 -17.89 -9.14
C GLU A 8 19.61 -16.64 -8.30
N ASP A 9 20.67 -15.94 -7.87
CA ASP A 9 20.58 -14.68 -7.11
C ASP A 9 20.02 -13.55 -7.98
N GLU A 10 20.51 -13.39 -9.21
CA GLU A 10 19.96 -12.43 -10.20
C GLU A 10 18.49 -12.71 -10.53
N ARG A 11 18.08 -13.99 -10.58
CA ARG A 11 16.67 -14.37 -10.76
C ARG A 11 15.82 -13.97 -9.56
N ARG A 12 16.38 -14.00 -8.35
CA ARG A 12 15.70 -13.65 -7.11
C ARG A 12 15.53 -12.15 -6.97
N ASP A 13 16.54 -11.37 -7.34
CA ASP A 13 16.48 -9.90 -7.38
C ASP A 13 15.44 -9.39 -8.37
N ALA A 14 15.33 -10.02 -9.55
CA ALA A 14 14.30 -9.69 -10.53
C ALA A 14 12.88 -9.95 -9.98
N LEU A 15 12.68 -11.08 -9.30
CA LEU A 15 11.39 -11.42 -8.67
C LEU A 15 11.06 -10.50 -7.48
N ASP A 16 12.08 -10.06 -6.74
CA ASP A 16 11.91 -9.11 -5.64
C ASP A 16 11.55 -7.71 -6.16
N ALA A 17 12.14 -7.28 -7.27
CA ALA A 17 11.77 -6.03 -7.96
C ALA A 17 10.31 -6.07 -8.48
N GLU A 18 9.89 -7.17 -9.11
CA GLU A 18 8.49 -7.36 -9.54
C GLU A 18 7.52 -7.37 -8.35
N ARG A 19 7.93 -7.99 -7.24
CA ARG A 19 7.11 -8.01 -6.02
C ARG A 19 6.97 -6.61 -5.42
N ASP A 20 8.03 -5.83 -5.39
CA ASP A 20 7.99 -4.46 -4.88
C ASP A 20 7.10 -3.57 -5.75
N GLU A 21 7.18 -3.68 -7.08
CA GLU A 21 6.30 -2.95 -8.00
C GLU A 21 4.82 -3.32 -7.78
N ALA A 22 4.52 -4.63 -7.69
CA ALA A 22 3.18 -5.09 -7.37
C ALA A 22 2.70 -4.60 -5.99
N TRP A 23 3.60 -4.47 -5.02
CA TRP A 23 3.29 -3.95 -3.69
C TRP A 23 2.99 -2.45 -3.71
N ARG A 24 3.75 -1.67 -4.51
CA ARG A 24 3.50 -0.23 -4.74
C ARG A 24 2.15 -0.02 -5.42
N TYR A 25 1.86 -0.79 -6.46
CA TYR A 25 0.57 -0.72 -7.15
C TYR A 25 -0.61 -0.98 -6.20
N LYS A 26 -0.54 -2.06 -5.40
CA LYS A 26 -1.57 -2.40 -4.40
C LYS A 26 -1.69 -1.37 -3.26
N SER A 27 -0.57 -0.81 -2.80
CA SER A 27 -0.54 0.05 -1.61
C SER A 27 -0.73 1.52 -1.90
N CYS A 28 -0.49 1.96 -3.14
CA CYS A 28 -0.52 3.36 -3.51
C CYS A 28 -1.38 3.60 -4.76
N GLU A 29 -1.02 3.05 -5.92
CA GLU A 29 -1.66 3.44 -7.20
C GLU A 29 -3.15 3.09 -7.27
N ARG A 30 -3.55 1.97 -6.68
CA ARG A 30 -4.97 1.56 -6.63
C ARG A 30 -5.79 2.33 -5.57
N LYS A 31 -5.15 3.08 -4.67
CA LYS A 31 -5.80 3.72 -3.51
C LYS A 31 -5.90 5.23 -3.70
N ASN A 32 -6.97 5.83 -3.17
CA ASN A 32 -7.08 7.29 -3.13
C ASN A 32 -5.96 7.87 -2.25
N ARG A 33 -5.20 8.79 -2.83
CA ARG A 33 -4.18 9.58 -2.15
C ARG A 33 -4.83 10.84 -1.57
N TYR A 34 -4.56 11.10 -0.31
CA TYR A 34 -4.88 12.35 0.36
C TYR A 34 -3.60 13.06 0.76
N ASP A 35 -3.57 14.38 0.64
CA ASP A 35 -2.36 15.16 0.93
C ASP A 35 -2.18 15.36 2.44
N THR A 36 -3.29 15.48 3.17
CA THR A 36 -3.27 15.64 4.62
C THR A 36 -3.98 14.50 5.35
N ARG A 37 -3.58 14.30 6.62
CA ARG A 37 -4.25 13.36 7.52
C ARG A 37 -5.71 13.78 7.76
N ALA A 38 -5.95 15.08 7.87
CA ALA A 38 -7.28 15.64 8.11
C ALA A 38 -8.25 15.32 6.96
N GLU A 39 -7.79 15.39 5.70
CA GLU A 39 -8.60 14.96 4.55
C GLU A 39 -8.91 13.47 4.59
N ALA A 40 -7.91 12.63 4.90
CA ALA A 40 -8.14 11.20 5.05
C ALA A 40 -9.14 10.90 6.19
N GLU A 41 -9.04 11.58 7.32
CA GLU A 41 -9.97 11.46 8.46
C GLU A 41 -11.38 11.96 8.11
N ALA A 42 -11.52 13.04 7.36
CA ALA A 42 -12.82 13.53 6.88
C ALA A 42 -13.49 12.49 5.97
N VAL A 43 -12.73 11.83 5.09
CA VAL A 43 -13.27 10.74 4.25
C VAL A 43 -13.57 9.49 5.06
N MET A 44 -12.79 9.17 6.10
CA MET A 44 -13.17 8.10 7.04
C MET A 44 -14.51 8.39 7.69
N ALA A 45 -14.70 9.59 8.22
CA ALA A 45 -15.95 9.99 8.86
C ALA A 45 -17.14 9.98 7.89
N ASP A 46 -16.96 10.44 6.65
CA ASP A 46 -17.99 10.35 5.60
C ASP A 46 -18.33 8.89 5.26
N CYS A 47 -17.34 8.00 5.19
CA CYS A 47 -17.58 6.58 4.95
C CYS A 47 -18.29 5.90 6.12
N GLU A 48 -17.93 6.24 7.36
CA GLU A 48 -18.62 5.76 8.56
C GLU A 48 -20.07 6.24 8.61
N ASN A 49 -20.32 7.50 8.24
CA ASN A 49 -21.66 8.07 8.12
C ASN A 49 -22.50 7.37 7.04
N ARG A 50 -21.87 6.88 5.96
CA ARG A 50 -22.50 6.03 4.93
C ARG A 50 -22.68 4.57 5.37
N GLY A 51 -22.37 4.24 6.62
CA GLY A 51 -22.51 2.89 7.20
C GLY A 51 -21.31 1.97 6.97
N ARG A 52 -20.23 2.46 6.32
CA ARG A 52 -19.01 1.70 6.07
C ARG A 52 -18.04 1.91 7.23
N ARG A 53 -18.04 0.98 8.18
CA ARG A 53 -17.21 1.04 9.40
C ARG A 53 -15.86 0.33 9.22
N GLY A 54 -14.90 0.66 10.08
CA GLY A 54 -13.60 -0.02 10.14
C GLY A 54 -12.60 0.47 9.09
N LEU A 55 -12.63 1.75 8.72
CA LEU A 55 -11.58 2.34 7.88
C LEU A 55 -10.45 2.87 8.77
N ALA A 56 -9.21 2.67 8.34
CA ALA A 56 -8.03 3.19 8.99
C ALA A 56 -7.20 4.00 7.99
N CYS A 57 -6.72 5.16 8.41
CA CYS A 57 -5.77 5.96 7.65
C CYS A 57 -4.33 5.57 8.00
N TYR A 58 -3.47 5.47 7.00
CA TYR A 58 -2.03 5.29 7.19
C TYR A 58 -1.25 6.19 6.23
N LYS A 59 -0.04 6.56 6.64
CA LYS A 59 0.90 7.29 5.77
C LYS A 59 1.62 6.30 4.86
N CYS A 60 1.63 6.60 3.57
CA CYS A 60 2.28 5.80 2.56
C CYS A 60 3.76 6.18 2.44
N GLU A 61 4.66 5.22 2.62
CA GLU A 61 6.10 5.42 2.43
C GLU A 61 6.49 5.61 0.95
N TYR A 62 5.61 5.24 0.02
CA TYR A 62 5.89 5.28 -1.42
C TYR A 62 5.56 6.62 -2.09
N CYS A 63 4.44 7.25 -1.72
CA CYS A 63 4.02 8.55 -2.26
C CYS A 63 4.08 9.69 -1.25
N GLY A 64 4.36 9.39 0.02
CA GLY A 64 4.36 10.35 1.13
C GLY A 64 2.97 10.85 1.55
N GLY A 65 1.91 10.47 0.82
CA GLY A 65 0.53 10.84 1.10
C GLY A 65 -0.16 9.91 2.10
N TRP A 66 -1.42 10.20 2.38
CA TRP A 66 -2.28 9.43 3.26
C TRP A 66 -3.21 8.53 2.43
N HIS A 67 -3.37 7.29 2.88
CA HIS A 67 -4.25 6.31 2.27
C HIS A 67 -5.20 5.69 3.28
N LEU A 68 -6.33 5.22 2.76
CA LEU A 68 -7.34 4.50 3.52
C LEU A 68 -7.21 3.00 3.30
N THR A 69 -7.35 2.24 4.38
CA THR A 69 -7.43 0.79 4.36
C THR A 69 -8.63 0.32 5.17
N SER A 70 -9.34 -0.69 4.68
CA SER A 70 -10.43 -1.32 5.43
C SER A 70 -9.85 -2.35 6.39
N HIS A 71 -10.02 -2.15 7.68
CA HIS A 71 -9.91 -3.17 8.72
C HIS A 71 -11.32 -3.59 9.16
N PRO A 72 -11.93 -4.59 8.50
CA PRO A 72 -13.29 -5.04 8.81
C PRO A 72 -13.43 -5.74 10.18
N TRP A 73 -12.35 -5.91 10.94
CA TRP A 73 -12.28 -6.73 12.16
C TRP A 73 -12.28 -5.93 13.48
N LYS A 74 -12.59 -4.62 13.44
CA LYS A 74 -12.70 -3.77 14.64
C LYS A 74 -14.14 -3.35 14.91
#